data_AF-A0A2E6NV84-F1
#
_entry.id   AF-A0A2E6NV84-F1
#
_cell.length_a   1.000
_cell.length_b   1.000
_cell.length_c   1.000
_cell.angle_alpha   90.00
_cell.angle_beta   90.00
_cell.angle_gamma   90.00
#
_symmetry.space_group_name_H-M   'P 1'
#
loop_
_entity.id
_entity.type
_entity.pdbx_description
1 polymer ?
#
loop_
_entity_poly.entity_id
_entity_poly.type
_entity_poly.pdbx_seq_one_letter_code
_entity_poly.pdbx_strand_id
1 'polypeptide(L)'
;MINKEDLKYPLIILFCIFILVIFHVWFSSFVDEDDWRRPTPIPDRLENPYYWPPNVNYLGTPIPENQEMDPFRKQVIEDYKKFMEMRRDVYREWKKSKFKPSNITVDK
;
A
#
# COMPACT_ATOMS: atom_id res chain seq x y z
N MET A 1 -41.63 31.50 -3.11
CA MET A 1 -42.26 30.18 -2.89
C MET A 1 -41.20 29.15 -3.25
N ILE A 2 -40.69 28.37 -2.29
CA ILE A 2 -39.64 27.37 -2.57
C ILE A 2 -40.32 26.19 -3.27
N ASN A 3 -39.89 25.84 -4.48
CA ASN A 3 -40.45 24.70 -5.19
C ASN A 3 -40.02 23.41 -4.48
N LYS A 4 -40.93 22.44 -4.37
CA LYS A 4 -40.63 21.13 -3.75
C LYS A 4 -39.47 20.40 -4.45
N GLU A 5 -39.19 20.72 -5.70
CA GLU A 5 -38.07 20.18 -6.49
C GLU A 5 -36.71 20.71 -6.01
N ASP A 6 -36.63 21.95 -5.51
CA ASP A 6 -35.40 22.56 -5.01
C ASP A 6 -34.93 21.94 -3.68
N LEU A 7 -35.85 21.31 -2.93
CA LEU A 7 -35.53 20.59 -1.68
C LEU A 7 -35.02 19.16 -1.89
N LYS A 8 -35.17 18.60 -3.10
CA LYS A 8 -34.84 17.20 -3.38
C LYS A 8 -33.34 16.93 -3.32
N TYR A 9 -32.52 17.80 -3.92
CA TYR A 9 -31.07 17.64 -3.94
C TYR A 9 -30.41 17.85 -2.57
N PRO A 10 -30.76 18.88 -1.78
CA PRO A 10 -30.25 19.04 -0.42
C PRO A 10 -30.53 17.81 0.46
N LEU A 11 -31.74 17.25 0.39
CA LEU A 11 -32.10 16.05 1.17
C LEU A 11 -31.30 14.82 0.76
N ILE A 12 -31.08 14.60 -0.54
CA ILE A 12 -30.26 13.49 -1.03
C ILE A 12 -28.81 13.63 -0.57
N ILE A 13 -28.24 14.83 -0.66
CA ILE A 13 -26.87 15.10 -0.21
C ILE A 13 -26.74 14.82 1.29
N LEU A 14 -27.70 15.29 2.10
CA LEU A 14 -27.70 15.10 3.55
C LEU A 14 -27.81 13.62 3.92
N PHE A 15 -28.63 12.86 3.19
CA PHE A 15 -28.76 11.43 3.35
C PHE A 15 -27.47 10.67 2.98
N CYS A 16 -26.79 11.05 1.89
CA CYS A 16 -25.50 10.47 1.52
C CYS A 16 -24.42 10.73 2.58
N ILE A 17 -24.35 11.95 3.13
CA ILE A 17 -23.41 12.29 4.22
C ILE A 17 -23.72 11.45 5.45
N PHE A 18 -25.00 11.28 5.80
CA PHE A 18 -25.40 10.45 6.93
C PHE A 18 -24.96 8.99 6.76
N ILE A 19 -25.13 8.41 5.57
CA ILE A 19 -24.63 7.06 5.27
C ILE A 19 -23.10 6.99 5.41
N LEU A 20 -22.37 7.97 4.92
CA LEU A 20 -20.90 8.02 5.03
C LEU A 20 -20.45 8.06 6.49
N VAL A 21 -21.14 8.82 7.34
CA VAL A 21 -20.84 8.87 8.79
C VAL A 21 -21.08 7.50 9.43
N ILE A 22 -22.21 6.85 9.13
CA ILE A 22 -22.48 5.50 9.64
C ILE A 22 -21.41 4.51 9.17
N PHE A 23 -21.06 4.54 7.89
CA PHE A 23 -20.00 3.69 7.34
C PHE A 23 -18.67 3.95 8.03
N HIS A 24 -18.30 5.21 8.25
CA HIS A 24 -17.05 5.56 8.91
C HIS A 24 -17.00 5.06 10.36
N VAL A 25 -18.08 5.21 11.12
CA VAL A 25 -18.17 4.73 12.51
C VAL A 25 -18.15 3.20 12.57
N TRP A 26 -18.91 2.54 11.70
CA TRP A 26 -18.92 1.09 11.58
C TRP A 26 -17.53 0.57 11.19
N PHE A 27 -16.92 1.10 10.12
CA PHE A 27 -15.59 0.69 9.66
C PHE A 27 -14.52 0.92 10.74
N SER A 28 -14.55 2.07 11.40
CA SER A 28 -13.62 2.39 12.50
C SER A 28 -13.83 1.49 13.73
N SER A 29 -15.00 0.87 13.91
CA SER A 29 -15.23 -0.11 14.98
C SER A 29 -14.63 -1.49 14.71
N PHE A 30 -14.33 -1.83 13.45
CA PHE A 30 -13.68 -3.09 13.07
C PHE A 30 -12.17 -2.98 12.93
N VAL A 31 -11.63 -1.76 12.86
CA VAL A 31 -10.20 -1.52 12.69
C VAL A 31 -9.71 -0.65 13.83
N ASP A 32 -9.20 -1.31 14.86
CA ASP A 32 -8.54 -0.62 15.98
C ASP A 32 -7.39 0.26 15.47
N GLU A 33 -7.09 1.35 16.17
CA GLU A 33 -5.98 2.24 15.82
C GLU A 33 -4.64 1.48 15.71
N ASP A 34 -4.47 0.44 16.52
CA ASP A 34 -3.31 -0.46 16.46
C ASP A 34 -3.22 -1.24 15.14
N ASP A 35 -4.35 -1.58 14.51
CA ASP A 35 -4.40 -2.25 13.21
C ASP A 35 -4.12 -1.29 12.04
N TRP A 36 -4.39 0.01 12.22
CA TRP A 36 -3.97 1.05 11.27
C TRP A 36 -2.47 1.34 11.33
N ARG A 37 -1.90 1.28 12.53
CA ARG A 37 -0.49 1.55 12.78
C ARG A 37 0.43 0.37 12.43
N ARG A 38 -0.13 -0.79 12.08
CA ARG A 38 0.67 -1.97 11.75
C ARG A 38 1.48 -1.71 10.46
N PRO A 39 2.77 -2.07 10.42
CA PRO A 39 3.55 -1.99 9.20
C PRO A 39 2.91 -2.86 8.12
N THR A 40 2.82 -2.32 6.90
CA THR A 40 2.23 -3.03 5.77
C THR A 40 2.94 -4.37 5.57
N PRO A 41 2.22 -5.51 5.54
CA PRO A 41 2.84 -6.82 5.36
C PRO A 41 3.64 -6.85 4.07
N ILE A 42 4.82 -7.46 4.15
CA ILE A 42 5.75 -7.57 3.03
C ILE A 42 5.62 -8.97 2.47
N PRO A 43 5.29 -9.15 1.18
CA PRO A 43 5.24 -10.47 0.58
C PRO A 43 6.61 -11.14 0.62
N ASP A 44 6.65 -12.45 0.87
CA ASP A 44 7.89 -13.24 0.95
C ASP A 44 8.68 -13.24 -0.36
N ARG A 45 7.97 -13.06 -1.48
CA ARG A 45 8.53 -12.92 -2.82
C ARG A 45 7.96 -11.65 -3.43
N LEU A 46 8.83 -10.73 -3.80
CA LEU A 46 8.48 -9.55 -4.55
C LEU A 46 8.95 -9.78 -5.97
N GLU A 47 8.01 -10.13 -6.85
CA GLU A 47 8.23 -10.10 -8.28
C GLU A 47 8.51 -8.66 -8.65
N ASN A 48 9.73 -8.35 -9.08
CA ASN A 48 10.08 -7.00 -9.52
C ASN A 48 9.24 -6.67 -10.78
N PRO A 49 8.28 -5.73 -10.71
CA PRO A 49 7.46 -5.41 -11.87
C PRO A 49 8.25 -4.64 -12.93
N TYR A 50 9.42 -4.08 -12.58
CA TYR A 50 10.28 -3.35 -13.51
C TYR A 50 11.19 -4.32 -14.27
N TYR A 51 10.72 -4.75 -15.43
CA TYR A 51 11.54 -5.48 -16.39
C TYR A 51 12.46 -4.51 -17.14
N TRP A 52 13.69 -4.37 -16.66
CA TRP A 52 14.71 -3.59 -17.36
C TRP A 52 15.43 -4.47 -18.39
N PRO A 53 15.38 -4.13 -19.69
CA PRO A 53 15.97 -4.96 -20.73
C PRO A 53 17.46 -5.22 -20.47
N PRO A 54 17.97 -6.42 -20.79
CA PRO A 54 19.40 -6.67 -20.72
C PRO A 54 20.14 -5.77 -21.72
N ASN A 55 21.40 -5.45 -21.41
CA ASN A 55 22.31 -4.73 -22.31
C ASN A 55 21.94 -3.28 -22.66
N VAL A 56 21.03 -2.65 -21.92
CA VAL A 56 20.70 -1.23 -22.09
C VAL A 56 20.76 -0.45 -20.78
N ASN A 57 21.17 0.81 -20.87
CA ASN A 57 21.11 1.75 -19.77
C ASN A 57 19.69 2.27 -19.54
N TYR A 58 19.52 3.20 -18.60
CA TYR A 58 18.20 3.72 -18.20
C TYR A 58 17.53 4.58 -19.26
N LEU A 59 18.30 5.05 -20.25
CA LEU A 59 17.84 5.79 -21.42
C LEU A 59 17.53 4.88 -22.61
N GLY A 60 17.68 3.56 -22.46
CA GLY A 60 17.52 2.60 -23.56
C GLY A 60 18.69 2.58 -24.55
N THR A 61 19.83 3.19 -24.20
CA THR A 61 21.06 3.12 -25.01
C THR A 61 21.81 1.83 -24.70
N PRO A 62 22.41 1.15 -25.68
CA PRO A 62 23.27 -0.01 -25.44
C PRO A 62 24.37 0.31 -24.42
N ILE A 63 24.58 -0.59 -23.46
CA ILE A 63 25.74 -0.51 -22.57
C ILE A 63 26.98 -1.07 -23.31
N PRO A 64 28.19 -0.58 -22.99
CA PRO A 64 29.43 -1.12 -23.51
C PRO A 64 29.56 -2.64 -23.30
N GLU A 65 30.16 -3.37 -24.24
CA GLU A 65 30.32 -4.83 -24.16
C GLU A 65 31.14 -5.31 -22.95
N ASN A 66 31.99 -4.44 -22.40
CA ASN A 66 32.76 -4.70 -21.18
C ASN A 66 31.96 -4.46 -19.88
N GLN A 67 30.68 -4.12 -19.98
CA GLN A 67 29.83 -3.76 -18.86
C GLN A 67 28.59 -4.67 -18.80
N GLU A 68 28.52 -5.53 -17.79
CA GLU A 68 27.39 -6.45 -17.60
C GLU A 68 26.07 -5.74 -17.24
N MET A 69 26.16 -4.60 -16.54
CA MET A 69 25.00 -3.86 -16.04
C MET A 69 25.29 -2.37 -15.94
N ASP A 70 24.32 -1.55 -16.33
CA ASP A 70 24.36 -0.10 -16.13
C ASP A 70 24.57 0.25 -14.64
N PRO A 71 25.43 1.22 -14.28
CA PRO A 71 25.80 1.48 -12.89
C PRO A 71 24.61 2.04 -12.11
N PHE A 72 23.77 2.84 -12.77
CA PHE A 72 22.55 3.37 -12.19
C PHE A 72 21.52 2.26 -11.97
N ARG A 73 21.34 1.31 -12.92
CA ARG A 73 20.55 0.08 -12.68
C ARG A 73 21.02 -0.69 -11.44
N LYS A 74 22.34 -0.87 -11.29
CA LYS A 74 22.92 -1.57 -10.14
C LYS A 74 22.59 -0.84 -8.83
N GLN A 75 22.76 0.49 -8.81
CA GLN A 75 22.43 1.32 -7.65
C GLN A 75 20.95 1.20 -7.27
N VAL A 76 20.04 1.32 -8.23
CA VAL A 76 18.59 1.20 -7.98
C VAL A 76 18.25 -0.17 -7.37
N ILE A 77 18.85 -1.26 -7.87
CA ILE A 77 18.64 -2.60 -7.33
C ILE A 77 19.17 -2.70 -5.89
N GLU A 78 20.34 -2.14 -5.59
CA GLU A 78 20.93 -2.15 -4.25
C GLU A 78 20.11 -1.30 -3.25
N ASP A 79 19.73 -0.09 -3.62
CA ASP A 79 18.90 0.80 -2.81
C ASP A 79 17.54 0.16 -2.51
N TYR A 80 16.94 -0.47 -3.53
CA TYR A 80 15.69 -1.20 -3.36
C TYR A 80 15.83 -2.38 -2.40
N LYS A 81 16.91 -3.18 -2.53
CA LYS A 81 17.18 -4.29 -1.59
C LYS A 81 17.31 -3.79 -0.15
N LYS A 82 18.06 -2.70 0.06
CA LYS A 82 18.23 -2.07 1.38
C LYS A 82 16.91 -1.58 1.96
N PHE A 83 16.10 -0.90 1.15
CA PHE A 83 14.76 -0.45 1.55
C PHE A 83 13.85 -1.63 1.95
N MET A 84 13.87 -2.71 1.17
CA MET A 84 13.09 -3.90 1.45
C MET A 84 13.56 -4.65 2.70
N GLU A 85 14.86 -4.67 2.97
CA GLU A 85 15.43 -5.22 4.21
C GLU A 85 15.00 -4.40 5.43
N MET A 86 15.15 -3.08 5.38
CA MET A 86 14.68 -2.17 6.44
C MET A 86 13.21 -2.41 6.78
N ARG A 87 12.34 -2.51 5.76
CA ARG A 87 10.92 -2.81 5.99
C ARG A 87 10.71 -4.18 6.62
N ARG A 88 11.46 -5.20 6.20
CA ARG A 88 11.38 -6.56 6.75
C ARG A 88 11.78 -6.59 8.22
N ASP A 89 12.79 -5.83 8.61
CA ASP A 89 13.22 -5.74 10.01
C ASP A 89 12.16 -5.03 10.86
N VAL A 90 11.62 -3.90 10.41
CA VAL A 90 10.50 -3.21 11.09
C VAL A 90 9.30 -4.14 11.27
N TYR A 91 8.92 -4.88 10.22
CA TYR A 91 7.81 -5.84 10.29
C TYR A 91 8.13 -7.00 11.26
N ARG A 92 9.36 -7.51 11.24
CA ARG A 92 9.83 -8.59 12.13
C ARG A 92 9.82 -8.15 13.59
N GLU A 93 10.26 -6.94 13.90
CA GLU A 93 10.25 -6.37 15.25
C GLU A 93 8.83 -6.08 15.75
N TRP A 94 7.97 -5.54 14.88
CA TRP A 94 6.55 -5.38 15.18
C TRP A 94 5.88 -6.73 15.50
N LYS A 95 6.15 -7.77 14.68
CA LYS A 95 5.63 -9.13 14.92
C LYS A 95 6.12 -9.71 16.25
N LYS A 96 7.38 -9.48 16.63
CA LYS A 96 7.92 -9.95 17.91
C LYS A 96 7.33 -9.21 19.11
N SER A 97 7.02 -7.93 18.98
CA SER A 97 6.56 -7.08 20.09
C SER A 97 5.06 -7.13 20.34
N LYS A 98 4.22 -7.36 19.32
CA LYS A 98 2.76 -7.20 19.43
C LYS A 98 1.92 -8.15 18.56
N PHE A 99 2.39 -9.36 18.22
CA PHE A 99 1.52 -10.29 17.49
C PHE A 99 0.39 -10.82 18.38
N LYS A 100 -0.74 -10.11 18.39
CA LYS A 100 -2.05 -10.71 18.64
C LYS A 100 -2.55 -11.25 17.31
N PRO A 101 -2.73 -12.56 17.12
CA PRO A 101 -3.46 -13.04 15.95
C PRO A 101 -4.82 -12.33 15.94
N SER A 102 -5.22 -11.79 14.79
CA SER A 102 -6.55 -11.21 14.64
C SER A 102 -7.59 -12.24 15.07
N ASN A 103 -8.49 -11.90 15.99
CA ASN A 103 -9.59 -12.76 16.43
C ASN A 103 -10.65 -13.01 15.34
N ILE A 104 -10.35 -12.65 14.09
CA ILE A 104 -11.19 -12.92 12.93
C ILE A 104 -10.93 -14.38 12.53
N THR A 105 -11.64 -15.31 13.16
CA THR A 105 -11.87 -16.62 12.57
C THR A 105 -12.74 -16.41 11.34
N VAL A 106 -12.16 -16.63 10.15
CA VAL A 106 -12.97 -16.83 8.95
C VAL A 106 -13.60 -18.20 9.12
N ASP A 107 -14.80 -18.24 9.71
CA ASP A 107 -15.59 -19.45 9.76
C ASP A 107 -15.81 -19.93 8.31
N LYS A 108 -15.44 -21.19 8.05
CA LYS A 108 -15.49 -21.84 6.75
C LYS A 108 -16.92 -22.11 6.30
#